data_AF-D8PXK7-F1
#
_entry.id   AF-D8PXK7-F1
#
_cell.length_a   1.000
_cell.length_b   1.000
_cell.length_c   1.000
_cell.angle_alpha   90.00
_cell.angle_beta   90.00
_cell.angle_gamma   90.00
#
_symmetry.space_group_name_H-M   'P 1'
#
loop_
_entity.id
_entity.type
_entity.pdbx_description
1 polymer ?
#
loop_
_entity_poly.entity_id
_entity_poly.type
_entity_poly.pdbx_seq_one_letter_code
_entity_poly.pdbx_strand_id
1 'polypeptide(L)'
;MTTAINIADVRIECRESASASKRFIKHVRLTATHPQYGTLGTLEAYKIERVYALKGHFLEYLDAKSAELSDFGEKVLDENLNVYWKLIDHEYHKGTGCWGAELNDGDIVYLHSVEVGVEARSRAECRVLNPPIINFFRKLGFRRIGRTTYFAYSPDADHPSRSLAAFEDLNIDPYKYAQRTTGAIQDQEAAALKQAYPLHTLLDPPFSMTDLVRGLHPGSEPRTPPPTKEDVAAAIEAAYTRDPASIHARDERGFTPLYIAATKGHGLALEKLFDLADCREDILSRDNVEDQNAIEAHLEAMRLSNKMMAVLGPAPLGFSDGGLSMNHALRKKAGEDVGTLEDFMARQRYDCSCGQCRGGWLSARMAAALVAEAKMNFAVGTDMAYDSFSRRRRDSFGLDSELDLPGVEFIPSLLRQRLNRTFYQGFLGVHRAIASLIERGVLPTPDAVINEAIHNRTDGYDPFDVQMYLASGGTAEFAINYLVSATKDQMLDDSLLEMVEESADWDALPRCTNDWQFALAGRMMGLVSTQQWGPYGEGEGGLFEDEFGGKTSDSSNEGEVEEDVEMGGAGQAASYGVDMAAAAGLYDVEAILSSLRR
;
A
#
# COMPACT_ATOMS: atom_id res chain seq x y z
N MET A 1 -45.07 15.58 -23.35
CA MET A 1 -44.83 14.30 -24.03
C MET A 1 -43.35 14.05 -24.01
N THR A 2 -42.86 13.28 -23.04
CA THR A 2 -41.47 12.82 -23.00
C THR A 2 -41.32 11.74 -24.06
N THR A 3 -40.79 12.09 -25.22
CA THR A 3 -40.39 11.10 -26.24
C THR A 3 -39.30 10.22 -25.65
N ALA A 4 -39.61 8.95 -25.43
CA ALA A 4 -38.64 7.96 -24.98
C ALA A 4 -37.55 7.82 -26.06
N ILE A 5 -36.29 7.99 -25.67
CA ILE A 5 -35.14 7.73 -26.54
C ILE A 5 -35.07 6.22 -26.77
N ASN A 6 -34.98 5.79 -28.02
CA ASN A 6 -34.76 4.39 -28.35
C ASN A 6 -33.25 4.10 -28.29
N ILE A 7 -32.84 3.13 -27.46
CA ILE A 7 -31.43 2.71 -27.32
C ILE A 7 -30.83 2.26 -28.65
N ALA A 8 -31.63 1.66 -29.53
CA ALA A 8 -31.15 1.20 -30.84
C ALA A 8 -30.64 2.34 -31.74
N ASP A 9 -31.06 3.58 -31.48
CA ASP A 9 -30.66 4.77 -32.23
C ASP A 9 -29.42 5.45 -31.63
N VAL A 10 -28.90 4.96 -30.50
CA VAL A 10 -27.70 5.49 -29.85
C VAL A 10 -26.45 4.84 -30.44
N ARG A 11 -25.50 5.67 -30.88
CA ARG A 11 -24.18 5.25 -31.37
C ARG A 11 -23.12 5.55 -30.33
N ILE A 12 -22.28 4.57 -30.02
CA ILE A 12 -21.16 4.71 -29.10
C ILE A 12 -19.87 4.72 -29.93
N GLU A 13 -19.10 5.79 -29.80
CA GLU A 13 -17.76 5.91 -30.35
C GLU A 13 -16.73 5.71 -29.23
N CYS A 14 -15.79 4.78 -29.42
CA CYS A 14 -14.67 4.56 -28.51
C CYS A 14 -13.39 5.14 -29.10
N ARG A 15 -12.67 5.94 -28.31
CA ARG A 15 -11.34 6.46 -28.64
C ARG A 15 -10.37 6.10 -27.54
N GLU A 16 -9.30 5.43 -27.92
CA GLU A 16 -8.18 5.10 -27.05
C GLU A 16 -6.99 5.99 -27.40
N SER A 17 -6.28 6.52 -26.40
CA SER A 17 -5.09 7.33 -26.63
C SER A 17 -4.01 6.52 -27.36
N ALA A 18 -3.50 7.03 -28.49
CA ALA A 18 -2.45 6.36 -29.26
C ALA A 18 -1.16 6.17 -28.45
N SER A 19 -0.60 4.96 -28.50
CA SER A 19 0.62 4.51 -27.82
C SER A 19 1.88 5.19 -28.35
N ALA A 20 2.01 6.52 -28.16
CA ALA A 20 3.27 7.22 -28.44
C ALA A 20 4.37 6.88 -27.41
N SER A 21 3.98 6.25 -26.29
CA SER A 21 4.90 5.61 -25.34
C SER A 21 4.27 4.31 -24.86
N LYS A 22 5.10 3.28 -24.62
CA LYS A 22 4.73 2.01 -23.98
C LYS A 22 4.28 2.25 -22.52
N ARG A 23 3.16 2.96 -22.33
CA ARG A 23 2.61 3.28 -21.01
C ARG A 23 1.56 2.21 -20.66
N PHE A 24 1.73 1.63 -19.48
CA PHE A 24 0.86 0.60 -18.89
C PHE A 24 -0.53 1.11 -18.52
N ILE A 25 -0.75 2.43 -18.60
CA ILE A 25 -2.05 3.07 -18.42
C ILE A 25 -2.43 3.79 -19.71
N LYS A 26 -3.59 3.41 -20.27
CA LYS A 26 -4.17 3.97 -21.49
C LYS A 26 -5.46 4.70 -21.15
N HIS A 27 -5.67 5.86 -21.75
CA HIS A 27 -6.89 6.62 -21.57
C HIS A 27 -7.92 6.20 -22.61
N VAL A 28 -9.13 5.88 -22.16
CA VAL A 28 -10.26 5.43 -22.97
C VAL A 28 -11.38 6.46 -22.82
N ARG A 29 -11.89 6.98 -23.93
CA ARG A 29 -13.04 7.88 -23.97
C ARG A 29 -14.14 7.27 -24.82
N LEU A 30 -15.34 7.16 -24.25
CA LEU A 30 -16.56 6.76 -24.94
C LEU A 30 -17.48 7.98 -25.10
N THR A 31 -18.05 8.15 -26.29
CA THR A 31 -19.05 9.19 -26.57
C THR A 31 -20.33 8.55 -27.08
N ALA A 32 -21.44 8.76 -26.38
CA ALA A 32 -22.76 8.32 -26.82
C ALA A 32 -23.46 9.44 -27.59
N THR A 33 -23.90 9.14 -28.81
CA THR A 33 -24.56 10.12 -29.71
C THR A 33 -25.88 9.59 -30.23
N HIS A 34 -26.88 10.46 -30.37
CA HIS A 34 -28.18 10.16 -30.95
C HIS A 34 -28.46 11.08 -32.14
N PRO A 35 -28.97 10.56 -33.28
CA PRO A 35 -29.19 11.34 -34.50
C PRO A 35 -30.00 12.63 -34.30
N GLN A 36 -30.98 12.62 -33.40
CA GLN A 36 -31.87 13.77 -33.16
C GLN A 36 -31.43 14.66 -31.99
N TYR A 37 -30.67 14.12 -31.03
CA TYR A 37 -30.37 14.81 -29.76
C TYR A 37 -28.89 15.19 -29.63
N GLY A 38 -28.04 14.80 -30.59
CA GLY A 38 -26.61 15.05 -30.54
C GLY A 38 -25.93 14.16 -29.49
N THR A 39 -24.91 14.68 -28.82
CA THR A 39 -24.20 13.96 -27.76
C THR A 39 -25.10 13.80 -26.54
N LEU A 40 -25.35 12.55 -26.15
CA LEU A 40 -26.14 12.21 -24.96
C LEU A 40 -25.27 12.20 -23.69
N GLY A 41 -23.98 11.89 -23.84
CA GLY A 41 -23.03 11.86 -22.72
C GLY A 41 -21.67 11.32 -23.13
N THR A 42 -20.74 11.44 -22.19
CA THR A 42 -19.35 10.99 -22.32
C THR A 42 -18.96 10.15 -21.11
N LEU A 43 -18.11 9.16 -21.32
CA LEU A 43 -17.48 8.37 -20.27
C LEU A 43 -15.97 8.36 -20.51
N GLU A 44 -15.22 8.60 -19.45
CA GLU A 44 -13.76 8.52 -19.45
C GLU A 44 -13.27 7.48 -18.46
N ALA A 45 -12.28 6.72 -18.90
CA ALA A 45 -11.72 5.62 -18.15
C ALA A 45 -10.22 5.47 -18.37
N TYR A 46 -9.55 4.87 -17.40
CA TYR A 46 -8.19 4.38 -17.54
C TYR A 46 -8.20 2.86 -17.66
N LYS A 47 -7.59 2.34 -18.72
CA LYS A 47 -7.23 0.93 -18.82
C LYS A 47 -5.82 0.74 -18.28
N ILE A 48 -5.69 0.03 -17.17
CA ILE A 48 -4.43 -0.26 -16.49
C ILE A 48 -4.08 -1.73 -16.75
N GLU A 49 -3.01 -1.94 -17.50
CA GLU A 49 -2.48 -3.27 -17.77
C GLU A 49 -1.62 -3.73 -16.59
N ARG A 50 -1.95 -4.92 -16.05
CA ARG A 50 -1.16 -5.53 -14.98
C ARG A 50 0.10 -6.12 -15.59
N VAL A 51 1.19 -5.37 -15.53
CA VAL A 51 2.51 -5.84 -15.95
C VAL A 51 3.43 -6.02 -14.77
N TYR A 52 4.35 -6.97 -14.89
CA TYR A 52 5.38 -7.21 -13.88
C TYR A 52 6.16 -5.94 -13.52
N ALA A 53 6.52 -5.12 -14.52
CA ALA A 53 7.30 -3.89 -14.34
C ALA A 53 6.63 -2.83 -13.45
N LEU A 54 5.35 -2.97 -13.12
CA LEU A 54 4.64 -2.09 -12.19
C LEU A 54 4.65 -2.62 -10.74
N LYS A 55 4.88 -3.91 -10.49
CA LYS A 55 4.91 -4.45 -9.11
C LYS A 55 6.04 -3.76 -8.32
N GLY A 56 5.76 -3.28 -7.12
CA GLY A 56 6.72 -2.54 -6.29
C GLY A 56 6.87 -1.06 -6.62
N HIS A 57 6.26 -0.56 -7.70
CA HIS A 57 6.29 0.85 -8.11
C HIS A 57 4.91 1.39 -8.53
N PHE A 58 3.86 0.59 -8.33
CA PHE A 58 2.55 0.85 -8.90
C PHE A 58 1.93 2.15 -8.35
N LEU A 59 2.01 2.36 -7.04
CA LEU A 59 1.42 3.53 -6.39
C LEU A 59 2.13 4.82 -6.83
N GLU A 60 3.45 4.81 -6.96
CA GLU A 60 4.23 5.94 -7.49
C GLU A 60 3.77 6.30 -8.91
N TYR A 61 3.48 5.28 -9.74
CA TYR A 61 2.98 5.49 -11.08
C TYR A 61 1.58 6.11 -11.10
N LEU A 62 0.68 5.68 -10.22
CA LEU A 62 -0.67 6.25 -10.10
C LEU A 62 -0.64 7.70 -9.59
N ASP A 63 0.21 7.97 -8.60
CA ASP A 63 0.39 9.31 -8.02
C ASP A 63 0.87 10.32 -9.08
N ALA A 64 1.82 9.91 -9.92
CA ALA A 64 2.29 10.72 -11.03
C ALA A 64 1.23 10.97 -12.12
N LYS A 65 0.13 10.20 -12.15
CA LYS A 65 -0.97 10.36 -13.12
C LYS A 65 -2.06 11.28 -12.64
N SER A 66 -2.63 11.02 -11.47
CA SER A 66 -3.63 11.89 -10.85
C SER A 66 -3.81 11.56 -9.37
N ALA A 67 -4.19 12.57 -8.59
CA ALA A 67 -4.54 12.39 -7.18
C ALA A 67 -5.71 11.40 -6.97
N GLU A 68 -6.63 11.32 -7.93
CA GLU A 68 -7.75 10.37 -7.89
C GLU A 68 -7.28 8.92 -8.07
N LEU A 69 -6.39 8.67 -9.03
CA LEU A 69 -5.82 7.34 -9.23
C LEU A 69 -4.94 6.93 -8.05
N SER A 70 -4.17 7.88 -7.50
CA SER A 70 -3.39 7.69 -6.28
C SER A 70 -4.29 7.21 -5.13
N ASP A 71 -5.41 7.91 -4.87
CA ASP A 71 -6.39 7.54 -3.85
C ASP A 71 -7.03 6.16 -4.09
N PHE A 72 -7.33 5.82 -5.35
CA PHE A 72 -7.81 4.49 -5.71
C PHE A 72 -6.79 3.40 -5.39
N GLY A 73 -5.55 3.60 -5.82
CA GLY A 73 -4.43 2.71 -5.52
C GLY A 73 -4.32 2.49 -4.03
N GLU A 74 -4.07 3.54 -3.26
CA GLU A 74 -3.85 3.47 -1.81
C GLU A 74 -5.00 2.85 -1.01
N LYS A 75 -6.23 2.93 -1.51
CA LYS A 75 -7.41 2.38 -0.80
C LYS A 75 -7.75 0.96 -1.21
N VAL A 76 -7.57 0.59 -2.46
CA VAL A 76 -8.04 -0.70 -3.00
C VAL A 76 -6.90 -1.69 -3.19
N LEU A 77 -5.74 -1.23 -3.68
CA LEU A 77 -4.66 -2.08 -4.16
C LEU A 77 -3.34 -1.81 -3.42
N ASP A 78 -2.57 -2.86 -3.18
CA ASP A 78 -1.20 -2.71 -2.72
C ASP A 78 -0.24 -2.33 -3.86
N GLU A 79 1.02 -2.13 -3.49
CA GLU A 79 2.09 -1.75 -4.41
C GLU A 79 2.42 -2.83 -5.45
N ASN A 80 1.92 -4.06 -5.24
CA ASN A 80 2.05 -5.19 -6.16
C ASN A 80 0.78 -5.42 -6.99
N LEU A 81 -0.10 -4.42 -7.03
CA LEU A 81 -1.40 -4.43 -7.71
C LEU A 81 -2.45 -5.37 -7.06
N ASN A 82 -2.18 -5.99 -5.92
CA ASN A 82 -3.15 -6.92 -5.31
C ASN A 82 -4.17 -6.15 -4.47
N VAL A 83 -5.43 -6.59 -4.45
CA VAL A 83 -6.42 -6.06 -3.53
C VAL A 83 -5.94 -6.25 -2.08
N TYR A 84 -6.05 -5.20 -1.26
CA TYR A 84 -5.67 -5.32 0.13
C TYR A 84 -6.46 -6.43 0.82
N TRP A 85 -5.77 -7.32 1.54
CA TRP A 85 -6.37 -8.45 2.25
C TRP A 85 -7.55 -8.03 3.16
N LYS A 86 -7.47 -6.83 3.76
CA LYS A 86 -8.53 -6.30 4.62
C LYS A 86 -9.86 -6.12 3.89
N LEU A 87 -9.84 -5.91 2.58
CA LEU A 87 -11.05 -5.72 1.76
C LEU A 87 -11.70 -7.02 1.33
N ILE A 88 -11.03 -8.16 1.52
CA ILE A 88 -11.52 -9.48 1.12
C ILE A 88 -11.84 -10.37 2.33
N ASP A 89 -10.98 -10.38 3.36
CA ASP A 89 -11.08 -11.36 4.45
C ASP A 89 -11.38 -10.77 5.82
N HIS A 90 -11.05 -9.49 6.07
CA HIS A 90 -11.22 -8.89 7.39
C HIS A 90 -12.70 -8.77 7.76
N GLU A 91 -13.06 -9.19 8.98
CA GLU A 91 -14.45 -9.28 9.47
C GLU A 91 -15.27 -8.01 9.21
N TYR A 92 -14.69 -6.84 9.49
CA TYR A 92 -15.31 -5.55 9.23
C TYR A 92 -15.06 -4.99 7.80
N HIS A 93 -13.78 -4.84 7.39
CA HIS A 93 -13.40 -4.11 6.17
C HIS A 93 -13.79 -4.80 4.86
N LYS A 94 -14.05 -6.12 4.85
CA LYS A 94 -14.53 -6.83 3.66
C LYS A 94 -15.93 -6.44 3.22
N GLY A 95 -16.64 -5.69 4.06
CA GLY A 95 -17.97 -5.20 3.78
C GLY A 95 -18.96 -6.32 3.54
N THR A 96 -19.52 -6.41 2.32
CA THR A 96 -20.45 -7.50 1.97
C THR A 96 -19.73 -8.83 1.70
N GLY A 97 -18.41 -8.81 1.49
CA GLY A 97 -17.61 -10.01 1.19
C GLY A 97 -17.92 -10.64 -0.16
N CYS A 98 -18.58 -9.91 -1.07
CA CYS A 98 -18.91 -10.40 -2.41
C CYS A 98 -17.74 -10.33 -3.41
N TRP A 99 -16.60 -9.79 -2.97
CA TRP A 99 -15.36 -9.71 -3.72
C TRP A 99 -14.24 -10.41 -2.94
N GLY A 100 -13.38 -11.11 -3.66
CA GLY A 100 -12.23 -11.84 -3.16
C GLY A 100 -10.97 -11.56 -3.96
N ALA A 101 -10.06 -12.54 -3.96
CA ALA A 101 -8.76 -12.45 -4.62
C ALA A 101 -8.85 -12.35 -6.15
N GLU A 102 -10.01 -12.60 -6.76
CA GLU A 102 -10.22 -12.44 -8.21
C GLU A 102 -9.98 -11.01 -8.70
N LEU A 103 -9.99 -10.01 -7.80
CA LEU A 103 -9.62 -8.63 -8.12
C LEU A 103 -8.12 -8.45 -8.42
N ASN A 104 -7.29 -9.45 -8.15
CA ASN A 104 -5.84 -9.43 -8.44
C ASN A 104 -5.55 -9.73 -9.92
N ASP A 105 -6.52 -10.26 -10.65
CA ASP A 105 -6.34 -10.80 -11.98
C ASP A 105 -6.89 -9.87 -13.07
N GLY A 106 -6.20 -9.85 -14.23
CA GLY A 106 -6.64 -9.15 -15.43
C GLY A 106 -6.52 -7.62 -15.40
N ASP A 107 -6.73 -7.00 -16.56
CA ASP A 107 -6.64 -5.54 -16.70
C ASP A 107 -7.70 -4.81 -15.86
N ILE A 108 -7.33 -3.66 -15.29
CA ILE A 108 -8.28 -2.81 -14.54
C ILE A 108 -8.82 -1.74 -15.49
N VAL A 109 -10.15 -1.63 -15.57
CA VAL A 109 -10.81 -0.50 -16.24
C VAL A 109 -11.39 0.42 -15.16
N TYR A 110 -10.68 1.50 -14.86
CA TYR A 110 -11.08 2.49 -13.86
C TYR A 110 -11.91 3.60 -14.51
N LEU A 111 -13.21 3.64 -14.20
CA LEU A 111 -14.13 4.68 -14.67
C LEU A 111 -14.01 5.91 -13.76
N HIS A 112 -13.50 7.03 -14.28
CA HIS A 112 -13.26 8.23 -13.46
C HIS A 112 -14.23 9.38 -13.78
N SER A 113 -14.81 9.41 -14.99
CA SER A 113 -15.83 10.40 -15.33
C SER A 113 -16.97 9.78 -16.12
N VAL A 114 -18.20 10.12 -15.74
CA VAL A 114 -19.43 9.84 -16.51
C VAL A 114 -20.28 11.11 -16.50
N GLU A 115 -20.38 11.76 -17.66
CA GLU A 115 -21.11 13.01 -17.82
C GLU A 115 -22.42 12.78 -18.57
N VAL A 116 -23.53 13.03 -17.88
CA VAL A 116 -24.89 12.95 -18.42
C VAL A 116 -25.68 14.18 -17.98
N GLY A 117 -25.25 15.37 -18.41
CA GLY A 117 -25.94 16.63 -18.18
C GLY A 117 -25.89 17.19 -16.74
N VAL A 118 -25.48 18.47 -16.65
CA VAL A 118 -25.28 19.34 -15.48
C VAL A 118 -24.29 18.82 -14.42
N GLU A 119 -23.16 19.51 -14.32
CA GLU A 119 -22.14 19.33 -13.28
C GLU A 119 -22.60 19.87 -11.91
N ALA A 120 -22.28 19.15 -10.83
CA ALA A 120 -22.44 19.61 -9.46
C ALA A 120 -21.35 20.64 -9.12
N ARG A 121 -21.72 21.75 -8.47
CA ARG A 121 -20.80 22.86 -8.15
C ARG A 121 -20.48 22.99 -6.67
N SER A 122 -21.10 22.20 -5.81
CA SER A 122 -20.87 22.27 -4.36
C SER A 122 -20.99 20.92 -3.65
N ARG A 123 -20.37 20.80 -2.47
CA ARG A 123 -20.44 19.58 -1.63
C ARG A 123 -21.87 19.24 -1.18
N ALA A 124 -22.68 20.26 -0.92
CA ALA A 124 -24.09 20.07 -0.57
C ALA A 124 -24.87 19.48 -1.76
N GLU A 125 -24.57 19.94 -2.97
CA GLU A 125 -25.11 19.34 -4.21
C GLU A 125 -24.60 17.91 -4.39
N CYS A 126 -23.31 17.63 -4.15
CA CYS A 126 -22.78 16.26 -4.22
C CYS A 126 -23.50 15.32 -3.24
N ARG A 127 -23.75 15.75 -1.98
CA ARG A 127 -24.52 14.94 -1.01
C ARG A 127 -25.93 14.63 -1.50
N VAL A 128 -26.57 15.54 -2.22
CA VAL A 128 -27.92 15.34 -2.78
C VAL A 128 -27.89 14.44 -4.03
N LEU A 129 -26.85 14.55 -4.85
CA LEU A 129 -26.70 13.81 -6.12
C LEU A 129 -26.09 12.41 -5.95
N ASN A 130 -25.34 12.16 -4.87
CA ASN A 130 -24.65 10.88 -4.66
C ASN A 130 -25.62 9.69 -4.50
N PRO A 131 -26.71 9.76 -3.71
CA PRO A 131 -27.64 8.62 -3.60
C PRO A 131 -28.28 8.21 -4.94
N PRO A 132 -28.75 9.14 -5.80
CA PRO A 132 -29.15 8.80 -7.17
C PRO A 132 -28.07 8.12 -8.01
N ILE A 133 -26.83 8.63 -7.99
CA ILE A 133 -25.70 8.07 -8.76
C ILE A 133 -25.33 6.67 -8.26
N ILE A 134 -25.20 6.49 -6.95
CA ILE A 134 -24.96 5.18 -6.33
C ILE A 134 -26.06 4.18 -6.72
N ASN A 135 -27.33 4.60 -6.65
CA ASN A 135 -28.45 3.76 -7.04
C ASN A 135 -28.43 3.41 -8.53
N PHE A 136 -27.97 4.32 -9.39
CA PHE A 136 -27.77 4.05 -10.81
C PHE A 136 -26.75 2.93 -11.02
N PHE A 137 -25.53 3.06 -10.48
CA PHE A 137 -24.49 2.02 -10.62
C PHE A 137 -24.90 0.68 -10.00
N ARG A 138 -25.58 0.70 -8.85
CA ARG A 138 -26.12 -0.52 -8.23
C ARG A 138 -27.15 -1.22 -9.11
N LYS A 139 -28.03 -0.47 -9.77
CA LYS A 139 -28.96 -1.04 -10.75
C LYS A 139 -28.24 -1.66 -11.95
N LEU A 140 -27.07 -1.14 -12.33
CA LEU A 140 -26.22 -1.72 -13.37
C LEU A 140 -25.45 -2.98 -12.93
N GLY A 141 -25.54 -3.36 -11.65
CA GLY A 141 -24.85 -4.53 -11.10
C GLY A 141 -23.50 -4.23 -10.45
N PHE A 142 -23.10 -2.96 -10.34
CA PHE A 142 -21.90 -2.58 -9.60
C PHE A 142 -22.13 -2.73 -8.09
N ARG A 143 -21.13 -3.24 -7.36
CA ARG A 143 -21.16 -3.39 -5.90
C ARG A 143 -19.87 -2.87 -5.29
N ARG A 144 -19.91 -2.39 -4.04
CA ARG A 144 -18.73 -1.82 -3.39
C ARG A 144 -17.64 -2.86 -3.15
N ILE A 145 -16.39 -2.44 -3.27
CA ILE A 145 -15.22 -3.24 -2.88
C ILE A 145 -14.95 -2.97 -1.40
N GLY A 146 -15.20 -3.98 -0.57
CA GLY A 146 -15.08 -3.83 0.88
C GLY A 146 -15.87 -2.64 1.42
N ARG A 147 -15.27 -1.90 2.35
CA ARG A 147 -15.79 -0.65 2.92
C ARG A 147 -15.18 0.60 2.27
N THR A 148 -14.96 0.57 0.96
CA THR A 148 -14.42 1.72 0.23
C THR A 148 -15.52 2.55 -0.45
N THR A 149 -15.14 3.72 -0.97
CA THR A 149 -15.98 4.51 -1.86
C THR A 149 -16.04 3.95 -3.28
N TYR A 150 -15.23 2.93 -3.59
CA TYR A 150 -15.09 2.36 -4.92
C TYR A 150 -16.06 1.20 -5.16
N PHE A 151 -16.55 1.11 -6.39
CA PHE A 151 -17.42 0.05 -6.86
C PHE A 151 -16.69 -0.79 -7.92
N ALA A 152 -16.89 -2.10 -7.88
CA ALA A 152 -16.46 -3.02 -8.92
C ALA A 152 -17.66 -3.61 -9.65
N TYR A 153 -17.39 -4.15 -10.83
CA TYR A 153 -18.34 -4.85 -11.66
C TYR A 153 -17.70 -6.12 -12.21
N SER A 154 -18.40 -7.24 -12.10
CA SER A 154 -17.95 -8.51 -12.68
C SER A 154 -18.73 -8.77 -13.97
N PRO A 155 -18.03 -9.08 -15.08
CA PRO A 155 -18.68 -9.53 -16.29
C PRO A 155 -19.23 -10.95 -16.15
N ASP A 156 -18.78 -11.73 -15.17
CA ASP A 156 -19.36 -13.04 -14.87
C ASP A 156 -20.76 -12.86 -14.26
N ALA A 157 -21.76 -13.49 -14.88
CA ALA A 157 -23.15 -13.39 -14.46
C ALA A 157 -23.42 -14.17 -13.16
N ASP A 158 -22.63 -15.21 -12.88
CA ASP A 158 -22.78 -16.07 -11.71
C ASP A 158 -21.99 -15.57 -10.49
N HIS A 159 -21.22 -14.48 -10.66
CA HIS A 159 -20.43 -13.90 -9.59
C HIS A 159 -21.29 -13.42 -8.41
N PRO A 160 -20.86 -13.60 -7.13
CA PRO A 160 -21.65 -13.24 -5.95
C PRO A 160 -22.19 -11.79 -5.95
N SER A 161 -21.40 -10.84 -6.45
CA SER A 161 -21.82 -9.44 -6.57
C SER A 161 -23.03 -9.22 -7.48
N ARG A 162 -23.30 -10.13 -8.43
CA ARG A 162 -24.48 -10.08 -9.32
C ARG A 162 -25.76 -10.52 -8.62
N SER A 163 -25.65 -11.42 -7.66
CA SER A 163 -26.77 -11.93 -6.87
C SER A 163 -27.14 -11.03 -5.69
N LEU A 164 -26.18 -10.22 -5.21
CA LEU A 164 -26.39 -9.28 -4.10
C LEU A 164 -27.38 -8.18 -4.50
N ALA A 165 -28.45 -7.96 -3.74
CA ALA A 165 -29.42 -6.92 -4.07
C ALA A 165 -28.86 -5.50 -3.82
N ALA A 166 -29.32 -4.51 -4.58
CA ALA A 166 -28.82 -3.13 -4.47
C ALA A 166 -28.98 -2.50 -3.07
N PHE A 167 -30.00 -2.92 -2.31
CA PHE A 167 -30.25 -2.44 -0.95
C PHE A 167 -29.45 -3.18 0.12
N GLU A 168 -28.89 -4.36 -0.22
CA GLU A 168 -28.00 -5.14 0.66
C GLU A 168 -26.54 -4.68 0.55
N ASP A 169 -26.22 -3.89 -0.47
CA ASP A 169 -24.92 -3.24 -0.61
C ASP A 169 -24.72 -2.12 0.42
N LEU A 170 -23.50 -2.03 0.97
CA LEU A 170 -23.19 -1.11 2.06
C LEU A 170 -23.41 0.34 1.67
N ASN A 171 -24.07 1.13 2.52
CA ASN A 171 -24.21 2.57 2.28
C ASN A 171 -23.17 3.35 3.09
N ILE A 172 -22.14 3.84 2.39
CA ILE A 172 -21.08 4.69 2.96
C ILE A 172 -21.34 6.11 2.47
N ASP A 173 -21.50 7.05 3.41
CA ASP A 173 -21.58 8.49 3.12
C ASP A 173 -20.18 9.10 3.30
N PRO A 174 -19.37 9.22 2.23
CA PRO A 174 -18.03 9.80 2.33
C PRO A 174 -18.06 11.28 2.71
N TYR A 175 -19.23 11.91 2.61
CA TYR A 175 -19.38 13.31 2.94
C TYR A 175 -19.93 13.52 4.34
N LYS A 176 -20.27 12.49 5.13
CA LYS A 176 -20.87 12.65 6.48
C LYS A 176 -20.08 13.62 7.35
N TYR A 177 -18.76 13.47 7.34
CA TYR A 177 -17.82 14.23 8.17
C TYR A 177 -16.99 15.22 7.37
N ALA A 178 -16.57 16.32 7.99
CA ALA A 178 -15.69 17.27 7.32
C ALA A 178 -14.34 16.59 6.98
N GLN A 179 -13.79 16.93 5.81
CA GLN A 179 -12.43 16.56 5.43
C GLN A 179 -11.60 17.82 5.61
N ARG A 180 -10.59 17.78 6.50
CA ARG A 180 -9.63 18.88 6.57
C ARG A 180 -8.64 18.69 5.43
N THR A 181 -8.38 19.75 4.66
CA THR A 181 -7.30 19.77 3.68
C THR A 181 -5.97 19.58 4.40
N THR A 182 -5.03 18.89 3.76
CA THR A 182 -3.67 18.60 4.24
C THR A 182 -2.75 19.83 4.36
N GLY A 183 -3.29 21.04 4.23
CA GLY A 183 -2.56 22.31 4.23
C GLY A 183 -2.95 23.24 5.37
N ALA A 184 -2.30 24.40 5.39
CA ALA A 184 -2.60 25.46 6.35
C ALA A 184 -4.03 25.98 6.17
N ILE A 185 -4.76 26.11 7.27
CA ILE A 185 -6.12 26.66 7.27
C ILE A 185 -6.11 28.15 7.64
N GLN A 186 -7.23 28.82 7.36
CA GLN A 186 -7.39 30.23 7.72
C GLN A 186 -7.35 30.40 9.25
N ASP A 187 -6.74 31.48 9.74
CA ASP A 187 -6.57 31.70 11.18
C ASP A 187 -7.92 31.79 11.92
N GLN A 188 -8.95 32.35 11.27
CA GLN A 188 -10.31 32.40 11.81
C GLN A 188 -10.92 31.01 11.97
N GLU A 189 -10.67 30.11 11.02
CA GLU A 189 -11.12 28.72 11.08
C GLU A 189 -10.39 27.97 12.19
N ALA A 190 -9.07 28.14 12.30
CA ALA A 190 -8.27 27.58 13.40
C ALA A 190 -8.76 28.06 14.77
N ALA A 191 -9.11 29.33 14.91
CA ALA A 191 -9.67 29.88 16.15
C ALA A 191 -11.05 29.31 16.48
N ALA A 192 -11.93 29.17 15.47
CA ALA A 192 -13.24 28.56 15.64
C ALA A 192 -13.15 27.10 16.09
N LEU A 193 -12.24 26.31 15.50
CA LEU A 193 -11.98 24.93 15.90
C LEU A 193 -11.46 24.82 17.33
N LYS A 194 -10.53 25.71 17.73
CA LYS A 194 -10.00 25.76 19.11
C LYS A 194 -11.09 26.06 20.13
N GLN A 195 -12.04 26.91 19.77
CA GLN A 195 -13.18 27.25 20.63
C GLN A 195 -14.19 26.10 20.73
N ALA A 196 -14.52 25.47 19.60
CA ALA A 196 -15.52 24.39 19.56
C ALA A 196 -15.00 23.07 20.14
N TYR A 197 -13.73 22.74 19.90
CA TYR A 197 -13.13 21.45 20.22
C TYR A 197 -11.78 21.61 20.95
N PRO A 198 -11.77 22.16 22.18
CA PRO A 198 -10.54 22.51 22.89
C PRO A 198 -9.64 21.29 23.19
N LEU A 199 -10.20 20.14 23.56
CA LEU A 199 -9.40 18.92 23.80
C LEU A 199 -8.79 18.36 22.50
N HIS A 200 -9.58 18.31 21.44
CA HIS A 200 -9.15 17.80 20.13
C HIS A 200 -8.01 18.65 19.58
N THR A 201 -8.16 19.98 19.61
CA THR A 201 -7.15 20.92 19.12
C THR A 201 -5.95 21.08 20.06
N LEU A 202 -6.04 20.62 21.32
CA LEU A 202 -4.88 20.47 22.18
C LEU A 202 -4.03 19.26 21.78
N LEU A 203 -4.68 18.15 21.45
CA LEU A 203 -4.03 16.90 21.03
C LEU A 203 -3.53 16.94 19.58
N ASP A 204 -4.26 17.60 18.69
CA ASP A 204 -3.91 17.84 17.29
C ASP A 204 -4.17 19.30 16.90
N PRO A 205 -3.23 20.21 17.22
CA PRO A 205 -3.38 21.63 16.93
C PRO A 205 -3.54 21.91 15.44
N PRO A 206 -4.56 22.68 15.01
CA PRO A 206 -4.72 23.03 13.61
C PRO A 206 -3.54 23.89 13.15
N PHE A 207 -2.98 23.56 11.99
CA PHE A 207 -1.89 24.32 11.36
C PHE A 207 -2.47 25.50 10.59
N SER A 208 -2.19 26.73 11.03
CA SER A 208 -2.79 27.93 10.44
C SER A 208 -1.87 28.64 9.44
N MET A 209 -2.43 29.54 8.62
CA MET A 209 -1.64 30.37 7.69
C MET A 209 -0.59 31.22 8.41
N THR A 210 -0.91 31.77 9.57
CA THR A 210 0.08 32.49 10.39
C THR A 210 1.23 31.57 10.82
N ASP A 211 0.95 30.31 11.18
CA ASP A 211 1.99 29.36 11.55
C ASP A 211 2.90 28.98 10.36
N LEU A 212 2.31 28.85 9.16
CA LEU A 212 3.06 28.64 7.92
C LEU A 212 3.99 29.82 7.61
N VAL A 213 3.46 31.05 7.61
CA VAL A 213 4.24 32.27 7.34
C VAL A 213 5.37 32.43 8.36
N ARG A 214 5.09 32.15 9.64
CA ARG A 214 6.12 32.18 10.70
C ARG A 214 7.24 31.17 10.43
N GLY A 215 6.90 29.96 9.96
CA GLY A 215 7.88 28.93 9.63
C GLY A 215 8.81 29.29 8.46
N LEU A 216 8.35 30.14 7.54
CA LEU A 216 9.12 30.54 6.34
C LEU A 216 10.05 31.74 6.55
N HIS A 217 9.94 32.47 7.67
CA HIS A 217 10.72 33.68 7.94
C HIS A 217 11.75 33.48 9.06
N PRO A 218 13.05 33.42 8.75
CA PRO A 218 14.10 33.39 9.77
C PRO A 218 14.07 34.69 10.60
N GLY A 219 13.81 34.57 11.91
CA GLY A 219 13.81 35.71 12.85
C GLY A 219 12.44 36.16 13.37
N SER A 220 11.36 35.47 13.01
CA SER A 220 10.06 35.66 13.68
C SER A 220 10.12 35.29 15.17
N GLU A 221 9.25 35.88 16.00
CA GLU A 221 9.17 35.56 17.44
C GLU A 221 9.15 34.04 17.69
N PRO A 222 9.83 33.56 18.76
CA PRO A 222 9.84 32.15 19.10
C PRO A 222 8.42 31.62 19.19
N ARG A 223 8.13 30.55 18.46
CA ARG A 223 6.86 29.84 18.58
C ARG A 223 6.66 29.49 20.06
N THR A 224 5.47 29.75 20.60
CA THR A 224 5.15 29.31 21.96
C THR A 224 5.47 27.82 22.06
N PRO A 225 6.20 27.40 23.12
CA PRO A 225 6.56 26.00 23.25
C PRO A 225 5.28 25.16 23.23
N PRO A 226 5.27 24.02 22.52
CA PRO A 226 4.13 23.13 22.55
C PRO A 226 3.85 22.71 24.00
N PRO A 227 2.57 22.45 24.36
CA PRO A 227 2.23 21.99 25.69
C PRO A 227 3.00 20.71 26.02
N THR A 228 3.44 20.58 27.26
CA THR A 228 4.09 19.35 27.74
C THR A 228 3.08 18.21 27.79
N LYS A 229 3.56 16.97 27.86
CA LYS A 229 2.66 15.80 27.99
C LYS A 229 1.82 15.90 29.26
N GLU A 230 2.41 16.45 30.33
CA GLU A 230 1.78 16.70 31.62
C GLU A 230 0.71 17.79 31.52
N ASP A 231 0.96 18.87 30.77
CA ASP A 231 -0.05 19.91 30.53
C ASP A 231 -1.28 19.35 29.80
N VAL A 232 -1.06 18.47 28.81
CA VAL A 232 -2.14 17.79 28.09
C VAL A 232 -2.95 16.88 29.03
N ALA A 233 -2.28 16.08 29.86
CA ALA A 233 -2.96 15.21 30.83
C ALA A 233 -3.77 16.02 31.86
N ALA A 234 -3.23 17.13 32.37
CA ALA A 234 -3.93 18.03 33.29
C ALA A 234 -5.14 18.70 32.63
N ALA A 235 -5.04 19.10 31.36
CA ALA A 235 -6.15 19.68 30.61
C ALA A 235 -7.30 18.68 30.39
N ILE A 236 -6.98 17.41 30.11
CA ILE A 236 -7.97 16.32 30.00
C ILE A 236 -8.73 16.16 31.32
N GLU A 237 -8.01 16.10 32.45
CA GLU A 237 -8.63 15.99 33.78
C GLU A 237 -9.50 17.18 34.13
N ALA A 238 -9.05 18.39 33.82
CA ALA A 238 -9.83 19.61 34.04
C ALA A 238 -11.10 19.65 33.19
N ALA A 239 -11.03 19.19 31.93
CA ALA A 239 -12.19 19.10 31.06
C ALA A 239 -13.20 18.05 31.55
N TYR A 240 -12.71 16.86 31.93
CA TYR A 240 -13.55 15.80 32.49
C TYR A 240 -14.24 16.22 33.80
N THR A 241 -13.51 16.89 34.69
CA THR A 241 -14.05 17.41 35.96
C THR A 241 -15.19 18.41 35.72
N ARG A 242 -15.09 19.20 34.65
CA ARG A 242 -16.12 20.17 34.27
C ARG A 242 -17.32 19.49 33.61
N ASP A 243 -17.06 18.55 32.73
CA ASP A 243 -18.05 17.79 31.98
C ASP A 243 -17.51 16.40 31.63
N PRO A 244 -17.98 15.34 32.30
CA PRO A 244 -17.55 13.97 32.00
C PRO A 244 -17.83 13.53 30.57
N ALA A 245 -18.84 14.09 29.89
CA ALA A 245 -19.13 13.75 28.50
C ALA A 245 -18.10 14.33 27.52
N SER A 246 -17.30 15.31 27.94
CA SER A 246 -16.35 16.02 27.07
C SER A 246 -15.26 15.12 26.49
N ILE A 247 -14.86 14.05 27.19
CA ILE A 247 -13.85 13.10 26.72
C ILE A 247 -14.38 12.09 25.68
N HIS A 248 -15.71 12.01 25.53
CA HIS A 248 -16.41 11.19 24.55
C HIS A 248 -16.96 12.02 23.38
N ALA A 249 -16.89 13.36 23.49
CA ALA A 249 -17.36 14.27 22.45
C ALA A 249 -16.56 14.05 21.16
N ARG A 250 -17.23 14.21 20.02
CA ARG A 250 -16.61 14.09 18.70
C ARG A 250 -16.40 15.45 18.06
N ASP A 251 -15.29 15.61 17.35
CA ASP A 251 -15.04 16.79 16.51
C ASP A 251 -15.83 16.73 15.20
N GLU A 252 -15.62 17.71 14.32
CA GLU A 252 -16.29 17.79 13.02
C GLU A 252 -15.91 16.66 12.03
N ARG A 253 -14.84 15.91 12.35
CA ARG A 253 -14.39 14.71 11.62
C ARG A 253 -14.95 13.41 12.22
N GLY A 254 -15.65 13.50 13.35
CA GLY A 254 -16.15 12.35 14.09
C GLY A 254 -15.11 11.73 15.04
N PHE A 255 -13.96 12.35 15.22
CA PHE A 255 -12.92 11.82 16.11
C PHE A 255 -13.20 12.18 17.55
N THR A 256 -12.97 11.24 18.47
CA THR A 256 -12.95 11.50 19.91
C THR A 256 -11.54 11.93 20.35
N PRO A 257 -11.37 12.54 21.54
CA PRO A 257 -10.05 12.82 22.10
C PRO A 257 -9.17 11.57 22.19
N LEU A 258 -9.77 10.40 22.50
CA LEU A 258 -9.06 9.13 22.52
C LEU A 258 -8.53 8.74 21.14
N TYR A 259 -9.35 8.84 20.10
CA TYR A 259 -8.95 8.54 18.73
C TYR A 259 -7.75 9.40 18.31
N ILE A 260 -7.77 10.70 18.64
CA ILE A 260 -6.66 11.62 18.34
C ILE A 260 -5.42 11.26 19.16
N ALA A 261 -5.56 11.01 20.47
CA ALA A 261 -4.43 10.61 21.32
C ALA A 261 -3.75 9.34 20.80
N ALA A 262 -4.52 8.36 20.36
CA ALA A 262 -4.02 7.12 19.75
C ALA A 262 -3.26 7.41 18.45
N THR A 263 -3.87 8.12 17.50
CA THR A 263 -3.26 8.39 16.18
C THR A 263 -2.03 9.29 16.25
N LYS A 264 -1.96 10.23 17.21
CA LYS A 264 -0.82 11.13 17.40
C LYS A 264 0.27 10.57 18.32
N GLY A 265 0.05 9.40 18.91
CA GLY A 265 1.00 8.72 19.78
C GLY A 265 1.17 9.36 21.16
N HIS A 266 0.11 9.99 21.68
CA HIS A 266 0.10 10.66 22.97
C HIS A 266 -0.18 9.67 24.12
N GLY A 267 0.80 8.80 24.41
CA GLY A 267 0.63 7.72 25.41
C GLY A 267 0.13 8.18 26.78
N LEU A 268 0.68 9.27 27.35
CA LEU A 268 0.24 9.78 28.65
C LEU A 268 -1.21 10.32 28.62
N ALA A 269 -1.62 10.94 27.52
CA ALA A 269 -3.00 11.39 27.34
C ALA A 269 -3.96 10.19 27.25
N LEU A 270 -3.53 9.13 26.55
CA LEU A 270 -4.27 7.88 26.42
C LEU A 270 -4.46 7.18 27.78
N GLU A 271 -3.38 7.05 28.56
CA GLU A 271 -3.43 6.54 29.94
C GLU A 271 -4.39 7.34 30.80
N LYS A 272 -4.31 8.67 30.74
CA LYS A 272 -5.20 9.54 31.52
C LYS A 272 -6.67 9.36 31.13
N LEU A 273 -6.99 9.23 29.84
CA LEU A 273 -8.36 8.95 29.38
C LEU A 273 -8.86 7.60 29.91
N PHE A 274 -8.02 6.57 29.88
CA PHE A 274 -8.35 5.23 30.38
C PHE A 274 -8.60 5.15 31.88
N ASP A 275 -8.03 6.08 32.66
CA ASP A 275 -8.21 6.17 34.10
C ASP A 275 -9.50 6.90 34.49
N LEU A 276 -9.98 7.81 33.64
CA LEU A 276 -11.13 8.66 33.94
C LEU A 276 -12.48 8.00 33.64
N ALA A 277 -12.58 7.18 32.59
CA ALA A 277 -13.83 6.55 32.17
C ALA A 277 -13.64 5.21 31.44
N ASP A 278 -14.75 4.51 31.23
CA ASP A 278 -14.80 3.40 30.26
C ASP A 278 -14.83 3.97 28.85
N CYS A 279 -13.76 3.70 28.10
CA CYS A 279 -13.59 4.17 26.74
C CYS A 279 -13.80 3.07 25.69
N ARG A 280 -14.34 1.90 26.06
CA ARG A 280 -14.48 0.77 25.14
C ARG A 280 -15.25 1.12 23.87
N GLU A 281 -16.36 1.86 24.00
CA GLU A 281 -17.14 2.30 22.85
C GLU A 281 -16.36 3.26 21.95
N ASP A 282 -15.59 4.19 22.52
CA ASP A 282 -14.76 5.12 21.74
C ASP A 282 -13.62 4.40 21.01
N ILE A 283 -13.02 3.38 21.64
CA ILE A 283 -11.95 2.59 21.04
C ILE A 283 -12.47 1.83 19.81
N LEU A 284 -13.67 1.26 19.91
CA LEU A 284 -14.28 0.41 18.89
C LEU A 284 -15.11 1.17 17.86
N SER A 285 -15.45 2.42 18.15
CA SER A 285 -16.21 3.29 17.26
C SER A 285 -15.45 3.55 15.96
N ARG A 286 -16.10 3.28 14.83
CA ARG A 286 -15.63 3.60 13.47
C ARG A 286 -16.37 4.79 12.87
N ASP A 287 -17.19 5.44 13.68
CA ASP A 287 -18.06 6.50 13.21
C ASP A 287 -17.29 7.82 13.08
N ASN A 288 -16.43 7.88 12.08
CA ASN A 288 -15.59 9.03 11.75
C ASN A 288 -15.26 9.07 10.25
N VAL A 289 -14.57 10.13 9.81
CA VAL A 289 -14.25 10.35 8.39
C VAL A 289 -13.36 9.25 7.78
N GLU A 290 -12.59 8.53 8.59
CA GLU A 290 -11.67 7.47 8.13
C GLU A 290 -12.31 6.07 8.16
N ASP A 291 -13.52 5.92 8.72
CA ASP A 291 -14.20 4.64 8.94
C ASP A 291 -13.32 3.61 9.71
N GLN A 292 -12.45 4.11 10.59
CA GLN A 292 -11.50 3.32 11.37
C GLN A 292 -11.74 3.46 12.85
N ASN A 293 -11.45 2.41 13.61
CA ASN A 293 -11.47 2.48 15.07
C ASN A 293 -10.10 2.93 15.60
N ALA A 294 -9.99 3.21 16.90
CA ALA A 294 -8.75 3.76 17.46
C ALA A 294 -7.55 2.77 17.37
N ILE A 295 -7.81 1.46 17.41
CA ILE A 295 -6.77 0.42 17.28
C ILE A 295 -6.23 0.39 15.85
N GLU A 296 -7.12 0.39 14.87
CA GLU A 296 -6.81 0.39 13.43
C GLU A 296 -6.05 1.66 13.05
N ALA A 297 -6.56 2.82 13.46
CA ALA A 297 -5.95 4.12 13.16
C ALA A 297 -4.59 4.28 13.83
N HIS A 298 -4.41 3.76 15.06
CA HIS A 298 -3.10 3.76 15.71
C HIS A 298 -2.10 2.85 15.00
N LEU A 299 -2.53 1.65 14.57
CA LEU A 299 -1.67 0.75 13.81
C LEU A 299 -1.22 1.38 12.49
N GLU A 300 -2.14 2.05 11.78
CA GLU A 300 -1.80 2.77 10.56
C GLU A 300 -0.85 3.95 10.81
N ALA A 301 -1.05 4.70 11.89
CA ALA A 301 -0.14 5.76 12.30
C ALA A 301 1.29 5.22 12.59
N MET A 302 1.41 4.04 13.20
CA MET A 302 2.71 3.39 13.41
C MET A 302 3.37 3.00 12.07
N ARG A 303 2.60 2.48 11.10
CA ARG A 303 3.11 2.16 9.76
C ARG A 303 3.58 3.40 9.03
N LEU A 304 2.77 4.46 9.02
CA LEU A 304 3.11 5.72 8.37
C LEU A 304 4.36 6.36 9.00
N SER A 305 4.48 6.29 10.33
CA SER A 305 5.67 6.74 11.05
C SER A 305 6.93 5.98 10.60
N ASN A 306 6.86 4.64 10.47
CA ASN A 306 7.98 3.86 9.95
C ASN A 306 8.34 4.22 8.50
N LYS A 307 7.34 4.38 7.62
CA LYS A 307 7.54 4.83 6.23
C LYS A 307 8.24 6.19 6.19
N MET A 308 7.76 7.17 6.96
CA MET A 308 8.36 8.50 7.06
C MET A 308 9.81 8.44 7.56
N MET A 309 10.09 7.63 8.58
CA MET A 309 11.45 7.47 9.09
C MET A 309 12.40 6.81 8.08
N ALA A 310 11.89 5.93 7.21
CA ALA A 310 12.66 5.32 6.14
C ALA A 310 13.06 6.32 5.04
N VAL A 311 12.31 7.42 4.88
CA VAL A 311 12.70 8.51 3.96
C VAL A 311 13.85 9.35 4.53
N LEU A 312 13.88 9.54 5.86
CA LEU A 312 14.87 10.38 6.53
C LEU A 312 16.18 9.64 6.88
N GLY A 313 16.24 8.33 6.71
CA GLY A 313 17.38 7.50 7.05
C GLY A 313 17.09 6.02 6.96
N PRO A 314 17.94 5.15 7.54
CA PRO A 314 17.70 3.71 7.51
C PRO A 314 16.35 3.37 8.14
N ALA A 315 15.52 2.63 7.39
CA ALA A 315 14.21 2.22 7.87
C ALA A 315 14.30 1.58 9.27
N PRO A 316 13.44 1.94 10.23
CA PRO A 316 13.40 1.25 11.51
C PRO A 316 13.07 -0.24 11.27
N LEU A 317 13.64 -1.13 12.09
CA LEU A 317 13.39 -2.57 11.96
C LEU A 317 11.92 -2.96 12.22
N GLY A 318 11.12 -2.10 12.85
CA GLY A 318 9.71 -2.31 13.08
C GLY A 318 9.12 -1.23 13.98
N PHE A 319 7.93 -1.44 14.55
CA PHE A 319 7.24 -0.46 15.41
C PHE A 319 7.96 -0.13 16.72
N SER A 320 7.90 1.14 17.14
CA SER A 320 8.50 1.57 18.40
C SER A 320 7.82 0.93 19.62
N ASP A 321 8.58 0.76 20.70
CA ASP A 321 8.08 0.16 21.94
C ASP A 321 6.90 0.96 22.54
N GLY A 322 6.96 2.29 22.43
CA GLY A 322 5.86 3.18 22.84
C GLY A 322 4.60 2.97 22.01
N GLY A 323 4.74 2.80 20.69
CA GLY A 323 3.63 2.47 19.80
C GLY A 323 2.98 1.13 20.17
N LEU A 324 3.79 0.09 20.34
CA LEU A 324 3.29 -1.24 20.71
C LEU A 324 2.62 -1.25 22.08
N SER A 325 3.16 -0.49 23.04
CA SER A 325 2.56 -0.35 24.38
C SER A 325 1.17 0.29 24.32
N MET A 326 1.01 1.35 23.50
CA MET A 326 -0.29 1.97 23.28
C MET A 326 -1.26 1.02 22.56
N ASN A 327 -0.81 0.29 21.54
CA ASN A 327 -1.65 -0.68 20.84
C ASN A 327 -2.13 -1.81 21.76
N HIS A 328 -1.23 -2.34 22.60
CA HIS A 328 -1.55 -3.33 23.63
C HIS A 328 -2.62 -2.79 24.60
N ALA A 329 -2.43 -1.57 25.10
CA ALA A 329 -3.36 -0.94 26.03
C ALA A 329 -4.75 -0.70 25.40
N LEU A 330 -4.81 -0.21 24.16
CA LEU A 330 -6.05 -0.02 23.40
C LEU A 330 -6.83 -1.33 23.24
N ARG A 331 -6.16 -2.39 22.76
CA ARG A 331 -6.79 -3.71 22.58
C ARG A 331 -7.26 -4.32 23.89
N LYS A 332 -6.44 -4.23 24.95
CA LYS A 332 -6.81 -4.67 26.29
C LYS A 332 -8.05 -3.93 26.81
N LYS A 333 -8.13 -2.62 26.62
CA LYS A 333 -9.28 -1.79 27.01
C LYS A 333 -10.51 -2.02 26.12
N ALA A 334 -10.33 -2.45 24.88
CA ALA A 334 -11.42 -2.93 24.01
C ALA A 334 -12.03 -4.27 24.47
N GLY A 335 -11.34 -4.98 25.37
CA GLY A 335 -11.75 -6.30 25.89
C GLY A 335 -11.14 -7.49 25.14
N GLU A 336 -10.09 -7.27 24.34
CA GLU A 336 -9.34 -8.35 23.69
C GLU A 336 -8.39 -9.04 24.68
N ASP A 337 -8.26 -10.36 24.57
CA ASP A 337 -7.21 -11.10 25.28
C ASP A 337 -5.89 -11.02 24.49
N VAL A 338 -5.07 -10.05 24.87
CA VAL A 338 -3.78 -9.76 24.21
C VAL A 338 -2.56 -10.39 24.91
N GLY A 339 -2.77 -11.10 26.03
CA GLY A 339 -1.68 -11.65 26.83
C GLY A 339 -0.76 -10.60 27.46
N THR A 340 0.49 -10.99 27.75
CA THR A 340 1.48 -10.09 28.35
C THR A 340 1.97 -9.05 27.34
N LEU A 341 2.42 -7.90 27.84
CA LEU A 341 2.97 -6.84 26.98
C LEU A 341 4.21 -7.33 26.21
N GLU A 342 5.08 -8.10 26.88
CA GLU A 342 6.29 -8.67 26.27
C GLU A 342 5.96 -9.62 25.11
N ASP A 343 5.04 -10.57 25.33
CA ASP A 343 4.61 -11.50 24.28
C ASP A 343 3.91 -10.78 23.12
N PHE A 344 3.15 -9.73 23.43
CA PHE A 344 2.49 -8.92 22.43
C PHE A 344 3.51 -8.15 21.58
N MET A 345 4.46 -7.48 22.21
CA MET A 345 5.52 -6.74 21.53
C MET A 345 6.35 -7.67 20.64
N ALA A 346 6.76 -8.84 21.15
CA ALA A 346 7.52 -9.82 20.36
C ALA A 346 6.75 -10.30 19.11
N ARG A 347 5.44 -10.49 19.22
CA ARG A 347 4.59 -10.92 18.10
C ARG A 347 4.27 -9.81 17.10
N GLN A 348 4.10 -8.58 17.57
CA GLN A 348 3.60 -7.45 16.75
C GLN A 348 4.69 -6.48 16.29
N ARG A 349 5.95 -6.65 16.72
CA ARG A 349 7.08 -5.75 16.40
C ARG A 349 7.20 -5.44 14.91
N TYR A 350 6.85 -6.42 14.08
CA TYR A 350 7.01 -6.42 12.63
C TYR A 350 5.67 -6.54 11.89
N ASP A 351 4.59 -6.00 12.46
CA ASP A 351 3.27 -5.95 11.81
C ASP A 351 2.72 -7.32 11.35
N CYS A 352 2.99 -8.36 12.13
CA CYS A 352 2.50 -9.71 11.85
C CYS A 352 0.97 -9.75 11.94
N SER A 353 0.31 -9.97 10.80
CA SER A 353 -1.15 -10.10 10.74
C SER A 353 -1.65 -11.52 10.96
N CYS A 354 -0.81 -12.56 10.74
CA CYS A 354 -1.23 -13.95 10.92
C CYS A 354 -1.06 -14.49 12.35
N GLY A 355 -0.30 -13.80 13.20
CA GLY A 355 0.04 -14.25 14.57
C GLY A 355 0.96 -15.48 14.64
N GLN A 356 1.39 -16.03 13.51
CA GLN A 356 2.18 -17.26 13.41
C GLN A 356 3.59 -17.04 12.84
N CYS A 357 3.99 -15.79 12.59
CA CYS A 357 5.35 -15.52 12.12
C CYS A 357 6.40 -15.94 13.16
N ARG A 358 7.42 -16.68 12.71
CA ARG A 358 8.54 -17.07 13.56
C ARG A 358 9.37 -15.83 13.86
N GLY A 359 9.64 -15.58 15.14
CA GLY A 359 10.27 -14.34 15.60
C GLY A 359 9.46 -13.09 15.31
N GLY A 360 8.16 -13.21 14.95
CA GLY A 360 7.31 -12.10 14.58
C GLY A 360 7.49 -11.57 13.15
N TRP A 361 8.54 -11.98 12.42
CA TRP A 361 8.86 -11.44 11.08
C TRP A 361 8.86 -12.48 9.96
N LEU A 362 9.21 -13.74 10.22
CA LEU A 362 9.29 -14.77 9.18
C LEU A 362 7.94 -15.48 9.04
N SER A 363 7.14 -15.12 8.04
CA SER A 363 5.85 -15.75 7.78
C SER A 363 6.00 -17.17 7.22
N ALA A 364 4.93 -17.97 7.30
CA ALA A 364 4.94 -19.34 6.80
C ALA A 364 5.16 -19.41 5.28
N ARG A 365 4.53 -18.51 4.52
CA ARG A 365 4.70 -18.42 3.05
C ARG A 365 6.10 -17.94 2.67
N MET A 366 6.61 -16.89 3.31
CA MET A 366 7.99 -16.43 3.10
C MET A 366 9.01 -17.53 3.43
N ALA A 367 8.80 -18.26 4.53
CA ALA A 367 9.64 -19.39 4.90
C ALA A 367 9.61 -20.52 3.86
N ALA A 368 8.43 -20.91 3.38
CA ALA A 368 8.28 -21.93 2.36
C ALA A 368 8.92 -21.51 1.03
N ALA A 369 8.76 -20.25 0.62
CA ALA A 369 9.39 -19.68 -0.57
C ALA A 369 10.93 -19.70 -0.48
N LEU A 370 11.50 -19.20 0.64
CA LEU A 370 12.94 -19.25 0.88
C LEU A 370 13.50 -20.69 0.88
N VAL A 371 12.74 -21.64 1.41
CA VAL A 371 13.13 -23.07 1.40
C VAL A 371 13.12 -23.62 -0.02
N ALA A 372 12.06 -23.38 -0.80
CA ALA A 372 11.96 -23.84 -2.17
C ALA A 372 13.11 -23.29 -3.03
N GLU A 373 13.34 -21.98 -2.94
CA GLU A 373 14.39 -21.27 -3.66
C GLU A 373 15.78 -21.77 -3.28
N ALA A 374 16.07 -21.90 -1.98
CA ALA A 374 17.36 -22.37 -1.51
C ALA A 374 17.68 -23.79 -1.99
N LYS A 375 16.66 -24.67 -2.06
CA LYS A 375 16.81 -26.02 -2.60
C LYS A 375 17.04 -26.01 -4.10
N MET A 376 16.32 -25.16 -4.83
CA MET A 376 16.48 -25.02 -6.27
C MET A 376 17.87 -24.50 -6.62
N ASN A 377 18.32 -23.42 -5.98
CA ASN A 377 19.65 -22.85 -6.18
C ASN A 377 20.76 -23.87 -5.92
N PHE A 378 20.62 -24.68 -4.86
CA PHE A 378 21.54 -25.78 -4.61
C PHE A 378 21.51 -26.82 -5.74
N ALA A 379 20.34 -27.34 -6.11
CA ALA A 379 20.22 -28.40 -7.11
C ALA A 379 20.71 -27.97 -8.50
N VAL A 380 20.21 -26.84 -9.00
CA VAL A 380 20.55 -26.29 -10.31
C VAL A 380 22.01 -25.82 -10.32
N GLY A 381 22.42 -25.06 -9.30
CA GLY A 381 23.79 -24.57 -9.19
C GLY A 381 24.82 -25.70 -9.13
N THR A 382 24.53 -26.80 -8.40
CA THR A 382 25.45 -27.94 -8.32
C THR A 382 25.61 -28.64 -9.67
N ASP A 383 24.53 -28.78 -10.44
CA ASP A 383 24.55 -29.37 -11.79
C ASP A 383 25.33 -28.47 -12.77
N MET A 384 25.02 -27.17 -12.80
CA MET A 384 25.73 -26.20 -13.64
C MET A 384 27.21 -26.09 -13.28
N ALA A 385 27.57 -26.17 -12.00
CA ALA A 385 28.96 -26.17 -11.55
C ALA A 385 29.72 -27.41 -12.05
N TYR A 386 29.08 -28.57 -12.09
CA TYR A 386 29.70 -29.78 -12.63
C TYR A 386 30.11 -29.56 -14.08
N ASP A 387 29.22 -29.02 -14.90
CA ASP A 387 29.45 -28.77 -16.31
C ASP A 387 30.50 -27.68 -16.55
N SER A 388 30.33 -26.54 -15.91
CA SER A 388 31.17 -25.35 -16.10
C SER A 388 32.63 -25.56 -15.67
N PHE A 389 32.86 -26.21 -14.53
CA PHE A 389 34.22 -26.46 -14.05
C PHE A 389 34.87 -27.71 -14.65
N SER A 390 34.10 -28.66 -15.19
CA SER A 390 34.65 -29.84 -15.87
C SER A 390 35.12 -29.54 -17.30
N ARG A 391 34.48 -28.61 -18.01
CA ARG A 391 34.87 -28.19 -19.38
C ARG A 391 36.17 -27.38 -19.41
N ARG A 392 36.45 -26.57 -18.37
CA ARG A 392 37.68 -25.76 -18.26
C ARG A 392 38.99 -26.56 -18.16
N ARG A 393 38.95 -27.88 -17.89
CA ARG A 393 40.15 -28.74 -17.97
C ARG A 393 40.55 -29.10 -19.40
N ARG A 394 39.71 -28.85 -20.41
CA ARG A 394 39.94 -29.33 -21.79
C ARG A 394 40.34 -28.23 -22.79
N ASP A 395 39.84 -27.00 -22.66
CA ASP A 395 40.14 -25.94 -23.62
C ASP A 395 40.95 -24.79 -23.00
N SER A 396 42.21 -24.72 -23.41
CA SER A 396 43.14 -23.63 -23.10
C SER A 396 43.00 -22.51 -24.13
N PHE A 397 41.84 -21.84 -24.25
CA PHE A 397 41.73 -20.61 -25.04
C PHE A 397 40.63 -19.67 -24.47
N GLY A 398 41.04 -18.45 -24.09
CA GLY A 398 40.17 -17.29 -23.87
C GLY A 398 39.61 -17.11 -22.45
N LEU A 399 40.24 -16.24 -21.65
CA LEU A 399 39.52 -15.47 -20.61
C LEU A 399 38.51 -14.59 -21.35
N ASP A 400 37.22 -14.70 -21.03
CA ASP A 400 36.15 -13.68 -21.20
C ASP A 400 34.74 -14.28 -21.31
N SER A 401 34.55 -15.61 -21.21
CA SER A 401 33.22 -16.14 -20.90
C SER A 401 32.99 -16.03 -19.41
N GLU A 402 32.20 -15.04 -18.98
CA GLU A 402 31.57 -15.04 -17.65
C GLU A 402 31.02 -16.45 -17.40
N LEU A 403 31.37 -17.02 -16.25
CA LEU A 403 30.76 -18.26 -15.79
C LEU A 403 29.30 -17.91 -15.47
N ASP A 404 28.38 -18.33 -16.33
CA ASP A 404 26.93 -18.21 -16.14
C ASP A 404 26.50 -19.19 -15.03
N LEU A 405 26.87 -18.86 -13.80
CA LEU A 405 26.61 -19.62 -12.59
C LEU A 405 25.68 -18.79 -11.70
N PRO A 406 24.53 -19.33 -11.28
CA PRO A 406 23.54 -18.59 -10.51
C PRO A 406 24.13 -17.96 -9.24
N GLY A 407 23.86 -16.66 -9.02
CA GLY A 407 24.22 -15.93 -7.81
C GLY A 407 25.69 -15.55 -7.68
N VAL A 408 26.52 -15.79 -8.69
CA VAL A 408 27.95 -15.40 -8.65
C VAL A 408 28.09 -13.88 -8.61
N GLU A 409 27.20 -13.13 -9.24
CA GLU A 409 27.11 -11.68 -9.19
C GLU A 409 26.88 -11.14 -7.77
N PHE A 410 26.34 -11.94 -6.85
CA PHE A 410 26.18 -11.60 -5.44
C PHE A 410 27.46 -11.85 -4.60
N ILE A 411 28.52 -12.31 -5.24
CA ILE A 411 29.85 -12.50 -4.64
C ILE A 411 30.74 -11.34 -5.07
N PRO A 412 31.41 -10.63 -4.13
CA PRO A 412 32.30 -9.53 -4.47
C PRO A 412 33.32 -9.91 -5.56
N SER A 413 33.58 -8.98 -6.49
CA SER A 413 34.46 -9.21 -7.66
C SER A 413 35.85 -9.75 -7.27
N LEU A 414 36.41 -9.29 -6.16
CA LEU A 414 37.69 -9.77 -5.61
C LEU A 414 37.67 -11.26 -5.24
N LEU A 415 36.54 -11.79 -4.78
CA LEU A 415 36.37 -13.20 -4.46
C LEU A 415 36.05 -14.01 -5.72
N ARG A 416 35.32 -13.44 -6.68
CA ARG A 416 35.04 -14.07 -7.99
C ARG A 416 36.31 -14.43 -8.76
N GLN A 417 37.39 -13.66 -8.61
CA GLN A 417 38.69 -14.00 -9.22
C GLN A 417 39.28 -15.33 -8.73
N ARG A 418 38.86 -15.81 -7.55
CA ARG A 418 39.31 -17.07 -6.95
C ARG A 418 38.27 -18.20 -7.09
N LEU A 419 37.22 -17.95 -7.87
CA LEU A 419 36.10 -18.88 -8.03
C LEU A 419 36.58 -20.20 -8.62
N ASN A 420 36.30 -21.27 -7.90
CA ASN A 420 36.54 -22.65 -8.31
C ASN A 420 35.36 -23.51 -7.84
N ARG A 421 35.32 -24.77 -8.29
CA ARG A 421 34.21 -25.68 -7.97
C ARG A 421 33.97 -25.80 -6.46
N THR A 422 35.00 -26.03 -5.65
CA THR A 422 34.88 -26.18 -4.19
C THR A 422 34.33 -24.92 -3.54
N PHE A 423 34.83 -23.74 -3.93
CA PHE A 423 34.32 -22.47 -3.41
C PHE A 423 32.83 -22.28 -3.73
N TYR A 424 32.43 -22.53 -4.97
CA TYR A 424 31.04 -22.35 -5.39
C TYR A 424 30.10 -23.41 -4.79
N GLN A 425 30.54 -24.68 -4.66
CA GLN A 425 29.79 -25.70 -3.93
C GLN A 425 29.62 -25.34 -2.44
N GLY A 426 30.63 -24.69 -1.84
CA GLY A 426 30.51 -24.16 -0.49
C GLY A 426 29.47 -23.05 -0.38
N PHE A 427 29.44 -22.11 -1.33
CA PHE A 427 28.41 -21.07 -1.44
C PHE A 427 27.00 -21.66 -1.58
N LEU A 428 26.81 -22.68 -2.42
CA LEU A 428 25.54 -23.39 -2.56
C LEU A 428 25.19 -24.19 -1.30
N GLY A 429 26.18 -24.79 -0.64
CA GLY A 429 25.98 -25.51 0.63
C GLY A 429 25.38 -24.63 1.73
N VAL A 430 25.69 -23.33 1.73
CA VAL A 430 25.05 -22.36 2.64
C VAL A 430 23.54 -22.24 2.37
N HIS A 431 23.10 -22.20 1.11
CA HIS A 431 21.67 -22.19 0.77
C HIS A 431 20.97 -23.42 1.33
N ARG A 432 21.56 -24.59 1.12
CA ARG A 432 21.01 -25.84 1.62
C ARG A 432 20.92 -25.85 3.15
N ALA A 433 21.91 -25.31 3.86
CA ALA A 433 21.87 -25.14 5.31
C ALA A 433 20.75 -24.19 5.78
N ILE A 434 20.51 -23.09 5.06
CA ILE A 434 19.39 -22.16 5.33
C ILE A 434 18.05 -22.90 5.23
N ALA A 435 17.85 -23.68 4.16
CA ALA A 435 16.63 -24.47 3.98
C ALA A 435 16.38 -25.42 5.16
N SER A 436 17.40 -26.18 5.57
CA SER A 436 17.32 -27.13 6.68
C SER A 436 16.97 -26.47 8.02
N LEU A 437 17.51 -25.27 8.30
CA LEU A 437 17.16 -24.51 9.51
C LEU A 437 15.70 -24.09 9.51
N ILE A 438 15.24 -23.53 8.40
CA ILE A 438 13.86 -23.06 8.27
C ILE A 438 12.89 -24.24 8.37
N GLU A 439 13.17 -25.40 7.76
CA GLU A 439 12.31 -26.58 7.85
C GLU A 439 12.16 -27.10 9.30
N ARG A 440 13.21 -26.94 10.12
CA ARG A 440 13.19 -27.30 11.55
C ARG A 440 12.61 -26.21 12.46
N GLY A 441 12.13 -25.11 11.90
CA GLY A 441 11.54 -24.01 12.66
C GLY A 441 12.56 -23.06 13.30
N VAL A 442 13.84 -23.14 12.92
CA VAL A 442 14.91 -22.28 13.43
C VAL A 442 15.06 -21.03 12.56
N LEU A 443 15.27 -19.87 13.19
CA LEU A 443 15.50 -18.61 12.46
C LEU A 443 16.91 -18.61 11.83
N PRO A 444 17.04 -18.30 10.52
CA PRO A 444 18.31 -18.40 9.82
C PRO A 444 19.17 -17.14 10.01
N THR A 445 19.75 -16.96 11.21
CA THR A 445 20.77 -15.93 11.46
C THR A 445 22.13 -16.38 10.90
N PRO A 446 23.08 -15.46 10.59
CA PRO A 446 24.38 -15.84 10.03
C PRO A 446 25.11 -16.90 10.87
N ASP A 447 25.13 -16.73 12.19
CA ASP A 447 25.75 -17.69 13.10
C ASP A 447 25.06 -19.06 13.08
N ALA A 448 23.73 -19.09 13.06
CA ALA A 448 22.97 -20.33 12.99
C ALA A 448 23.23 -21.05 11.66
N VAL A 449 23.27 -20.29 10.56
CA VAL A 449 23.52 -20.78 9.21
C VAL A 449 24.93 -21.35 9.09
N ILE A 450 25.95 -20.64 9.57
CA ILE A 450 27.35 -21.12 9.54
C ILE A 450 27.48 -22.38 10.39
N ASN A 451 26.90 -22.38 11.59
CA ASN A 451 26.94 -23.55 12.48
C ASN A 451 26.30 -24.77 11.82
N GLU A 452 25.13 -24.60 11.20
CA GLU A 452 24.47 -25.65 10.44
C GLU A 452 25.33 -26.15 9.28
N ALA A 453 25.85 -25.21 8.47
CA ALA A 453 26.60 -25.50 7.27
C ALA A 453 27.91 -26.27 7.58
N ILE A 454 28.55 -26.03 8.73
CA ILE A 454 29.80 -26.71 9.10
C ILE A 454 29.57 -28.08 9.73
N HIS A 455 28.44 -28.29 10.43
CA HIS A 455 28.24 -29.49 11.27
C HIS A 455 27.24 -30.50 10.71
N ASN A 456 26.26 -30.07 9.90
CA ASN A 456 25.31 -31.00 9.31
C ASN A 456 25.97 -31.79 8.17
N ARG A 457 25.80 -33.13 8.19
CA ARG A 457 26.36 -34.08 7.22
C ARG A 457 25.29 -34.81 6.40
N THR A 458 24.03 -34.45 6.57
CA THR A 458 22.88 -35.23 6.07
C THR A 458 22.19 -34.60 4.86
N ASP A 459 22.56 -33.38 4.48
CA ASP A 459 21.81 -32.56 3.54
C ASP A 459 22.40 -32.46 2.12
N GLY A 460 23.23 -33.42 1.74
CA GLY A 460 23.68 -33.60 0.36
C GLY A 460 24.78 -32.65 -0.13
N TYR A 461 25.23 -31.69 0.71
CA TYR A 461 26.43 -30.89 0.47
C TYR A 461 27.60 -31.37 1.33
N ASP A 462 28.83 -31.05 0.92
CA ASP A 462 30.05 -31.36 1.69
C ASP A 462 30.43 -30.17 2.60
N PRO A 463 30.43 -30.32 3.93
CA PRO A 463 30.84 -29.26 4.85
C PRO A 463 32.30 -28.84 4.69
N PHE A 464 33.14 -29.66 4.06
CA PHE A 464 34.48 -29.24 3.65
C PHE A 464 34.44 -28.11 2.62
N ASP A 465 33.55 -28.18 1.63
CA ASP A 465 33.40 -27.14 0.60
C ASP A 465 32.96 -25.81 1.25
N VAL A 466 32.03 -25.88 2.21
CA VAL A 466 31.58 -24.70 2.99
C VAL A 466 32.74 -24.10 3.79
N GLN A 467 33.53 -24.92 4.49
CA GLN A 467 34.69 -24.44 5.24
C GLN A 467 35.71 -23.74 4.33
N MET A 468 35.93 -24.28 3.14
CA MET A 468 36.81 -23.68 2.14
C MET A 468 36.26 -22.36 1.59
N TYR A 469 34.96 -22.26 1.36
CA TYR A 469 34.27 -21.02 0.99
C TYR A 469 34.49 -19.93 2.05
N LEU A 470 34.21 -20.23 3.31
CA LEU A 470 34.39 -19.30 4.43
C LEU A 470 35.86 -18.89 4.62
N ALA A 471 36.77 -19.86 4.60
CA ALA A 471 38.21 -19.59 4.71
C ALA A 471 38.77 -18.73 3.57
N SER A 472 38.09 -18.72 2.42
CA SER A 472 38.44 -17.91 1.26
C SER A 472 37.84 -16.50 1.29
N GLY A 473 37.14 -16.12 2.36
CA GLY A 473 36.51 -14.82 2.54
C GLY A 473 35.03 -14.76 2.13
N GLY A 474 34.43 -15.90 1.78
CA GLY A 474 32.97 -16.02 1.64
C GLY A 474 32.26 -15.85 2.98
N THR A 475 31.01 -15.41 2.95
CA THR A 475 30.21 -15.20 4.16
C THR A 475 28.79 -15.73 3.97
N ALA A 476 28.08 -16.03 5.06
CA ALA A 476 26.69 -16.47 4.96
C ALA A 476 25.80 -15.37 4.33
N GLU A 477 26.13 -14.11 4.60
CA GLU A 477 25.39 -12.94 4.13
C GLU A 477 25.41 -12.81 2.60
N PHE A 478 26.49 -13.20 1.90
CA PHE A 478 26.47 -13.20 0.43
C PHE A 478 25.44 -14.20 -0.13
N ALA A 479 25.37 -15.40 0.46
CA ALA A 479 24.38 -16.40 0.09
C ALA A 479 22.96 -15.96 0.48
N ILE A 480 22.79 -15.35 1.66
CA ILE A 480 21.52 -14.80 2.12
C ILE A 480 21.02 -13.68 1.20
N ASN A 481 21.90 -12.78 0.77
CA ASN A 481 21.55 -11.69 -0.13
C ASN A 481 21.05 -12.24 -1.48
N TYR A 482 21.78 -13.20 -2.06
CA TYR A 482 21.34 -13.86 -3.28
C TYR A 482 20.00 -14.58 -3.09
N LEU A 483 19.87 -15.39 -2.05
CA LEU A 483 18.64 -16.13 -1.76
C LEU A 483 17.42 -15.21 -1.63
N VAL A 484 17.54 -14.14 -0.83
CA VAL A 484 16.43 -13.19 -0.61
C VAL A 484 16.08 -12.47 -1.91
N SER A 485 17.07 -12.06 -2.71
CA SER A 485 16.85 -11.42 -4.02
C SER A 485 16.17 -12.37 -4.99
N ALA A 486 16.70 -13.57 -5.16
CA ALA A 486 16.17 -14.55 -6.10
C ALA A 486 14.75 -15.01 -5.71
N THR A 487 14.49 -15.20 -4.41
CA THR A 487 13.14 -15.52 -3.92
C THR A 487 12.17 -14.39 -4.23
N LYS A 488 12.59 -13.13 -4.04
CA LYS A 488 11.76 -11.96 -4.37
C LYS A 488 11.41 -11.95 -5.85
N ASP A 489 12.41 -12.09 -6.72
CA ASP A 489 12.23 -12.01 -8.17
C ASP A 489 11.28 -13.12 -8.66
N GLN A 490 11.47 -14.36 -8.18
CA GLN A 490 10.64 -15.47 -8.61
C GLN A 490 9.25 -15.53 -7.97
N MET A 491 9.07 -14.94 -6.79
CA MET A 491 7.73 -14.72 -6.24
C MET A 491 6.98 -13.63 -7.01
N LEU A 492 7.70 -12.63 -7.54
CA LEU A 492 7.07 -11.55 -8.31
C LEU A 492 6.65 -12.01 -9.71
N ASP A 493 7.39 -12.92 -10.34
CA ASP A 493 7.12 -13.39 -11.70
C ASP A 493 6.27 -14.68 -11.76
N ASP A 494 5.79 -15.10 -10.58
CA ASP A 494 5.01 -16.29 -10.32
C ASP A 494 5.73 -17.62 -10.67
N SER A 495 6.99 -17.61 -11.10
CA SER A 495 7.75 -18.84 -11.44
C SER A 495 7.96 -19.74 -10.23
N LEU A 496 8.21 -19.15 -9.05
CA LEU A 496 8.30 -19.90 -7.80
C LEU A 496 6.91 -20.38 -7.36
N LEU A 497 5.87 -19.59 -7.63
CA LEU A 497 4.50 -19.94 -7.29
C LEU A 497 4.01 -21.12 -8.13
N GLU A 498 4.33 -21.20 -9.43
CA GLU A 498 4.05 -22.40 -10.23
C GLU A 498 4.69 -23.67 -9.63
N MET A 499 5.84 -23.56 -8.96
CA MET A 499 6.51 -24.69 -8.29
C MET A 499 5.96 -25.02 -6.89
N VAL A 500 5.38 -24.03 -6.18
CA VAL A 500 4.99 -24.16 -4.77
C VAL A 500 3.46 -24.21 -4.60
N GLU A 501 2.69 -23.49 -5.42
CA GLU A 501 1.21 -23.47 -5.48
C GLU A 501 0.62 -24.77 -6.02
N GLU A 502 1.35 -25.55 -6.82
CA GLU A 502 0.91 -26.90 -7.21
C GLU A 502 0.84 -27.88 -6.03
N SER A 503 1.28 -27.48 -4.83
CA SER A 503 1.10 -28.23 -3.60
C SER A 503 -0.11 -27.73 -2.81
N ALA A 504 -1.02 -28.64 -2.45
CA ALA A 504 -2.15 -28.36 -1.55
C ALA A 504 -1.72 -27.78 -0.18
N ASP A 505 -0.43 -27.88 0.14
CA ASP A 505 0.18 -27.37 1.36
C ASP A 505 0.39 -25.84 1.33
N TRP A 506 0.60 -25.21 0.16
CA TRP A 506 0.83 -23.76 0.06
C TRP A 506 -0.45 -22.94 0.32
N ASP A 507 -1.56 -23.34 -0.30
CA ASP A 507 -2.85 -22.69 -0.10
C ASP A 507 -3.33 -22.78 1.35
N ALA A 508 -2.94 -23.83 2.06
CA ALA A 508 -3.21 -24.00 3.49
C ALA A 508 -2.39 -23.05 4.38
N LEU A 509 -1.31 -22.43 3.88
CA LEU A 509 -0.49 -21.52 4.67
C LEU A 509 -1.21 -20.17 4.88
N PRO A 510 -1.22 -19.64 6.12
CA PRO A 510 -1.86 -18.37 6.41
C PRO A 510 -1.16 -17.23 5.69
N ARG A 511 -1.96 -16.34 5.09
CA ARG A 511 -1.47 -15.07 4.53
C ARG A 511 -1.03 -14.13 5.65
N CYS A 512 0.02 -13.36 5.41
CA CYS A 512 0.56 -12.40 6.35
C CYS A 512 1.09 -11.15 5.64
N THR A 513 1.04 -10.00 6.31
CA THR A 513 1.72 -8.77 5.84
C THR A 513 3.22 -8.99 5.58
N ASN A 514 3.82 -9.93 6.31
CA ASN A 514 5.24 -10.29 6.19
C ASN A 514 5.58 -11.21 5.01
N ASP A 515 4.59 -11.67 4.23
CA ASP A 515 4.82 -12.53 3.05
C ASP A 515 5.66 -11.85 1.97
N TRP A 516 5.73 -10.51 1.97
CA TRP A 516 6.43 -9.71 0.97
C TRP A 516 7.51 -8.78 1.57
N GLN A 517 7.82 -8.93 2.86
CA GLN A 517 8.79 -8.06 3.56
C GLN A 517 10.23 -8.57 3.38
N PHE A 518 10.70 -8.71 2.14
CA PHE A 518 12.04 -9.24 1.81
C PHE A 518 13.19 -8.41 2.41
N ALA A 519 13.06 -7.08 2.40
CA ALA A 519 14.04 -6.20 3.02
C ALA A 519 14.14 -6.45 4.54
N LEU A 520 13.00 -6.66 5.21
CA LEU A 520 12.99 -7.03 6.63
C LEU A 520 13.63 -8.41 6.83
N ALA A 521 13.23 -9.40 6.04
CA ALA A 521 13.77 -10.77 6.12
C ALA A 521 15.29 -10.78 5.98
N GLY A 522 15.82 -10.13 4.94
CA GLY A 522 17.27 -9.98 4.72
C GLY A 522 17.97 -9.34 5.91
N ARG A 523 17.43 -8.26 6.46
CA ARG A 523 18.01 -7.60 7.65
C ARG A 523 18.01 -8.50 8.88
N MET A 524 16.92 -9.23 9.12
CA MET A 524 16.82 -10.18 10.24
C MET A 524 17.73 -11.40 10.06
N MET A 525 18.10 -11.71 8.81
CA MET A 525 19.07 -12.73 8.42
C MET A 525 20.51 -12.20 8.36
N GLY A 526 20.78 -10.94 8.71
CA GLY A 526 22.13 -10.39 8.86
C GLY A 526 22.57 -9.35 7.82
N LEU A 527 21.72 -9.02 6.83
CA LEU A 527 22.04 -7.98 5.84
C LEU A 527 21.95 -6.60 6.49
N VAL A 528 23.08 -6.04 6.92
CA VAL A 528 23.11 -4.70 7.53
C VAL A 528 22.80 -3.63 6.48
N SER A 529 21.96 -2.65 6.84
CA SER A 529 21.50 -1.60 5.93
C SER A 529 22.56 -0.55 5.56
N THR A 530 23.69 -0.53 6.28
CA THR A 530 24.80 0.40 6.04
C THR A 530 25.77 -0.12 4.99
N GLN A 531 25.63 -1.37 4.57
CA GLN A 531 26.49 -2.01 3.58
C GLN A 531 25.75 -2.11 2.26
N GLN A 532 26.47 -1.86 1.17
CA GLN A 532 25.98 -2.19 -0.16
C GLN A 532 26.11 -3.70 -0.39
N TRP A 533 24.97 -4.32 -0.60
CA TRP A 533 24.87 -5.73 -0.94
C TRP A 533 24.73 -5.86 -2.47
N GLY A 534 25.20 -6.98 -3.02
CA GLY A 534 25.17 -7.24 -4.46
C GLY A 534 23.76 -7.23 -5.08
N PRO A 535 23.65 -7.34 -6.41
CA PRO A 535 24.71 -7.78 -7.33
C PRO A 535 25.86 -6.77 -7.47
N TYR A 536 27.10 -7.26 -7.42
CA TYR A 536 28.32 -6.46 -7.55
C TYR A 536 28.73 -6.37 -9.03
N GLY A 537 28.78 -5.17 -9.61
CA GLY A 537 29.17 -4.96 -11.01
C GLY A 537 30.69 -4.98 -11.25
N GLU A 538 31.11 -5.12 -12.52
CA GLU A 538 32.51 -4.91 -12.95
C GLU A 538 32.79 -3.40 -13.16
N GLY A 539 32.79 -2.61 -12.08
CA GLY A 539 32.99 -1.16 -12.22
C GLY A 539 33.01 -0.33 -10.95
N GLU A 540 33.21 -0.93 -9.77
CA GLU A 540 33.26 -0.15 -8.52
C GLU A 540 34.59 0.60 -8.37
N GLY A 541 34.59 1.79 -8.99
CA GLY A 541 35.65 2.80 -8.97
C GLY A 541 35.24 4.01 -9.80
N GLY A 542 34.04 4.55 -9.60
CA GLY A 542 33.52 5.70 -10.34
C GLY A 542 32.49 6.47 -9.52
N LEU A 543 32.71 7.77 -9.40
CA LEU A 543 31.86 8.74 -8.72
C LEU A 543 30.43 8.70 -9.25
N PHE A 544 29.47 8.89 -8.33
CA PHE A 544 28.08 9.33 -8.53
C PHE A 544 27.75 9.77 -9.97
N GLU A 545 26.94 8.97 -10.66
CA GLU A 545 26.02 9.50 -11.68
C GLU A 545 24.61 9.44 -11.10
N ASP A 546 24.21 10.58 -10.54
CA ASP A 546 22.83 10.94 -10.25
C ASP A 546 22.07 11.04 -11.58
N GLU A 547 21.42 9.95 -12.00
CA GLU A 547 20.43 9.97 -13.08
C GLU A 547 19.00 10.09 -12.55
N PHE A 548 18.79 10.97 -11.56
CA PHE A 548 17.48 11.56 -11.24
C PHE A 548 17.66 13.01 -10.75
N GLY A 549 18.49 13.78 -11.46
CA GLY A 549 18.56 15.23 -11.31
C GLY A 549 17.48 15.91 -12.14
N GLY A 550 16.36 16.26 -11.51
CA GLY A 550 15.37 17.16 -12.08
C GLY A 550 16.03 18.47 -12.50
N LYS A 551 16.17 18.70 -13.81
CA LYS A 551 16.54 20.01 -14.35
C LYS A 551 15.38 20.96 -14.08
N THR A 552 15.52 21.76 -13.03
CA THR A 552 14.81 23.04 -12.91
C THR A 552 15.31 23.92 -14.05
N SER A 553 14.48 24.07 -15.09
CA SER A 553 14.69 25.10 -16.10
C SER A 553 14.31 26.45 -15.48
N ASP A 554 15.31 27.26 -15.15
CA ASP A 554 15.17 28.71 -15.10
C ASP A 554 14.64 29.18 -16.46
N SER A 555 13.42 29.70 -16.50
CA SER A 555 12.97 30.56 -17.60
C SER A 555 12.84 31.98 -17.05
N SER A 556 13.89 32.75 -17.28
CA SER A 556 13.87 34.20 -17.22
C SER A 556 12.84 34.76 -18.20
N ASN A 557 11.93 35.52 -17.63
CA ASN A 557 11.16 36.62 -18.18
C ASN A 557 11.77 37.29 -19.43
N GLU A 558 11.11 37.19 -20.58
CA GLU A 558 11.10 38.22 -21.63
C GLU A 558 9.67 38.31 -22.18
N GLY A 559 9.15 39.53 -22.22
CA GLY A 559 7.76 39.83 -22.52
C GLY A 559 7.45 39.99 -24.00
N GLU A 560 6.30 40.63 -24.22
CA GLU A 560 5.65 41.09 -25.45
C GLU A 560 4.35 40.30 -25.72
N VAL A 561 3.17 40.86 -26.02
CA VAL A 561 2.67 42.24 -26.20
C VAL A 561 1.14 42.14 -26.03
N GLU A 562 0.54 43.22 -25.51
CA GLU A 562 -0.91 43.47 -25.44
C GLU A 562 -1.63 43.27 -26.78
N GLU A 563 -2.83 42.70 -26.77
CA GLU A 563 -3.91 43.23 -27.61
C GLU A 563 -5.28 42.93 -26.96
N ASP A 564 -6.01 44.02 -26.70
CA ASP A 564 -7.37 44.09 -26.21
C ASP A 564 -8.36 43.31 -27.10
N VAL A 565 -9.53 42.93 -26.56
CA VAL A 565 -10.85 43.29 -27.10
C VAL A 565 -11.99 42.69 -26.26
N GLU A 566 -12.74 43.63 -25.69
CA GLU A 566 -14.19 43.69 -25.43
C GLU A 566 -14.90 42.75 -24.43
N MET A 567 -15.37 43.43 -23.38
CA MET A 567 -16.51 43.09 -22.55
C MET A 567 -17.82 42.96 -23.35
N GLY A 568 -18.60 41.92 -23.04
CA GLY A 568 -19.97 41.79 -23.53
C GLY A 568 -20.86 40.89 -22.68
N GLY A 569 -21.73 41.50 -21.90
CA GLY A 569 -23.13 41.05 -21.80
C GLY A 569 -23.51 40.08 -20.68
N ALA A 570 -24.03 40.64 -19.58
CA ALA A 570 -24.90 39.93 -18.66
C ALA A 570 -26.18 39.43 -19.38
N GLY A 571 -26.47 38.13 -19.26
CA GLY A 571 -27.72 37.52 -19.71
C GLY A 571 -28.32 36.65 -18.61
N GLN A 572 -29.49 37.08 -18.10
CA GLN A 572 -30.31 36.38 -17.12
C GLN A 572 -30.72 34.99 -17.62
N ALA A 573 -30.45 33.93 -16.84
CA ALA A 573 -31.01 32.60 -17.08
C ALA A 573 -32.21 32.37 -16.14
N ALA A 574 -33.38 32.23 -16.75
CA ALA A 574 -34.65 31.94 -16.07
C ALA A 574 -34.66 30.52 -15.50
N SER A 575 -35.20 30.39 -14.29
CA SER A 575 -35.45 29.13 -13.61
C SER A 575 -36.53 28.31 -14.33
N TYR A 576 -36.21 27.10 -14.76
CA TYR A 576 -37.19 26.04 -15.00
C TYR A 576 -36.81 24.84 -14.16
N GLY A 577 -37.56 24.61 -13.08
CA GLY A 577 -37.52 23.36 -12.33
C GLY A 577 -38.15 22.26 -13.19
N VAL A 578 -37.40 21.18 -13.42
CA VAL A 578 -37.94 19.93 -13.96
C VAL A 578 -37.62 18.82 -12.96
N ASP A 579 -38.69 18.18 -12.55
CA ASP A 579 -38.80 17.12 -11.55
C ASP A 579 -38.03 15.85 -12.00
N MET A 580 -36.91 15.53 -11.35
CA MET A 580 -36.03 14.40 -11.69
C MET A 580 -36.58 13.02 -11.29
N ALA A 581 -37.80 12.93 -10.76
CA ALA A 581 -38.36 11.67 -10.26
C ALA A 581 -38.94 10.72 -11.34
N ALA A 582 -39.02 11.14 -12.62
CA ALA A 582 -39.77 10.38 -13.64
C ALA A 582 -38.93 9.50 -14.59
N ALA A 583 -37.59 9.46 -14.49
CA ALA A 583 -36.73 8.77 -15.46
C ALA A 583 -36.22 7.38 -15.02
N ALA A 584 -36.82 6.75 -14.02
CA ALA A 584 -36.29 5.52 -13.40
C ALA A 584 -36.89 4.20 -13.94
N GLY A 585 -37.57 4.20 -15.09
CA GLY A 585 -38.17 3.00 -15.67
C GLY A 585 -37.65 2.74 -17.08
N LEU A 586 -37.09 1.54 -17.30
CA LEU A 586 -36.65 0.96 -18.58
C LEU A 586 -35.26 1.39 -19.07
N TYR A 587 -34.21 0.84 -18.44
CA TYR A 587 -32.91 0.69 -19.09
C TYR A 587 -32.56 -0.79 -19.11
N ASP A 588 -32.35 -1.34 -20.31
CA ASP A 588 -31.78 -2.67 -20.48
C ASP A 588 -30.26 -2.58 -20.27
N VAL A 589 -29.88 -2.95 -19.06
CA VAL A 589 -28.51 -2.90 -18.52
C VAL A 589 -27.53 -3.71 -19.38
N GLU A 590 -28.01 -4.72 -20.11
CA GLU A 590 -27.16 -5.61 -20.89
C GLU A 590 -26.51 -4.93 -22.11
N ALA A 591 -27.20 -3.96 -22.72
CA ALA A 591 -26.72 -3.26 -23.91
C ALA A 591 -25.50 -2.36 -23.59
N ILE A 592 -25.57 -1.59 -22.50
CA ILE A 592 -24.48 -0.71 -22.04
C ILE A 592 -23.24 -1.55 -21.67
N LEU A 593 -23.47 -2.67 -20.98
CA LEU A 593 -22.40 -3.59 -20.58
C LEU A 593 -21.78 -4.32 -21.77
N SER A 594 -22.56 -4.61 -22.82
CA SER A 594 -22.03 -5.22 -24.06
C SER A 594 -21.05 -4.31 -24.81
N SER A 595 -21.22 -2.99 -24.69
CA SER A 595 -20.33 -1.99 -25.30
C SER A 595 -19.09 -1.70 -24.46
N LEU A 596 -19.14 -1.93 -23.14
CA LEU A 596 -17.95 -1.91 -22.29
C LEU A 596 -17.12 -3.20 -22.37
N ARG A 597 -17.75 -4.32 -22.77
CA ARG A 597 -17.08 -5.63 -22.98
C ARG A 597 -16.34 -5.75 -24.32
N ARG A 598 -16.63 -4.89 -25.30
CA ARG A 598 -15.91 -4.82 -26.59
C ARG A 598 -14.88 -3.71 -26.52
#